data_AF-A0A950QF82-F1
#
_entry.id   AF-A0A950QF82-F1
#
_cell.length_a   1.000
_cell.length_b   1.000
_cell.length_c   1.000
_cell.angle_alpha   90.00
_cell.angle_beta   90.00
_cell.angle_gamma   90.00
#
_symmetry.space_group_name_H-M   'P 1'
#
loop_
_entity.id
_entity.type
_entity.pdbx_description
1 polymer ?
#
loop_
_entity_poly.entity_id
_entity_poly.type
_entity_poly.pdbx_seq_one_letter_code
_entity_poly.pdbx_strand_id
1 'polypeptide(L)'
;MRRWQSIAIITAVIAIEMAAQDAKRTEASVLGAWRGQSICAVKESACHDEEALYRISATAQSDDQVTVSGNKIVDGKEINMGTSDCTLDRQTATVECTLPNGNSIHLEIQGDSILGNLKLRDGTMWRRINLKRVDQKRSG
;
A
#
# COMPACT_ATOMS: atom_id res chain seq x y z
N MET A 1 48.20 -39.35 24.20
CA MET A 1 46.71 -39.29 24.19
C MET A 1 46.28 -37.83 24.04
N ARG A 2 45.07 -37.61 23.51
CA ARG A 2 44.41 -36.34 23.10
C ARG A 2 44.77 -35.77 21.72
N ARG A 3 44.05 -36.32 20.72
CA ARG A 3 43.49 -35.55 19.60
C ARG A 3 42.51 -34.49 20.15
N TRP A 4 42.30 -33.41 19.39
CA TRP A 4 41.04 -32.67 19.14
C TRP A 4 41.41 -31.29 18.58
N GLN A 5 40.77 -30.68 17.59
CA GLN A 5 40.01 -31.08 16.40
C GLN A 5 39.84 -29.74 15.65
N SER A 6 39.98 -29.75 14.33
CA SER A 6 39.85 -28.58 13.47
C SER A 6 38.52 -27.86 13.69
N ILE A 7 38.55 -26.56 13.99
CA ILE A 7 37.35 -25.72 13.94
C ILE A 7 37.09 -25.42 12.46
N ALA A 8 35.99 -25.99 11.97
CA ALA A 8 35.52 -25.85 10.61
C ALA A 8 35.12 -24.40 10.31
N ILE A 9 35.60 -23.91 9.17
CA ILE A 9 35.10 -22.70 8.52
C ILE A 9 33.67 -23.01 8.06
N ILE A 10 32.67 -22.45 8.73
CA ILE A 10 31.30 -22.38 8.24
C ILE A 10 30.88 -20.92 8.25
N THR A 11 31.26 -20.20 7.21
CA THR A 11 30.70 -18.89 6.90
C THR A 11 30.41 -18.86 5.42
N ALA A 12 29.12 -18.71 5.09
CA ALA A 12 28.53 -18.21 3.84
C ALA A 12 27.45 -19.12 3.24
N VAL A 13 26.33 -19.32 3.95
CA VAL A 13 25.03 -19.62 3.32
C VAL A 13 23.89 -18.98 4.13
N ILE A 14 23.86 -17.65 4.30
CA ILE A 14 22.74 -16.95 4.98
C ILE A 14 22.37 -15.63 4.26
N ALA A 15 22.53 -15.55 2.93
CA ALA A 15 22.16 -14.33 2.20
C ALA A 15 20.79 -14.41 1.49
N ILE A 16 20.26 -15.62 1.26
CA ILE A 16 19.08 -15.81 0.40
C ILE A 16 17.76 -15.69 1.19
N GLU A 17 17.76 -15.95 2.50
CA GLU A 17 16.53 -15.98 3.30
C GLU A 17 16.01 -14.60 3.73
N MET A 18 16.86 -13.57 3.74
CA MET A 18 16.48 -12.22 4.19
C MET A 18 15.51 -11.53 3.23
N ALA A 19 15.72 -11.64 1.92
CA ALA A 19 14.89 -10.97 0.92
C ALA A 19 13.43 -11.45 0.94
N ALA A 20 13.21 -12.75 1.16
CA ALA A 20 11.85 -13.31 1.28
C ALA A 20 11.16 -12.90 2.59
N GLN A 21 11.91 -12.73 3.68
CA GLN A 21 11.36 -12.22 4.94
C GLN A 21 11.00 -10.74 4.84
N ASP A 22 11.83 -9.92 4.19
CA ASP A 22 11.54 -8.51 3.97
C ASP A 22 10.33 -8.33 3.04
N ALA A 23 10.25 -9.09 1.94
CA ALA A 23 9.09 -9.06 1.05
C ALA A 23 7.76 -9.39 1.76
N LYS A 24 7.77 -10.36 2.69
CA LYS A 24 6.60 -10.70 3.51
C LYS A 24 6.29 -9.64 4.57
N ARG A 25 7.31 -9.02 5.16
CA ARG A 25 7.15 -7.92 6.11
C ARG A 25 6.58 -6.68 5.41
N THR A 26 7.07 -6.36 4.21
CA THR A 26 6.54 -5.25 3.40
C THR A 26 5.08 -5.49 3.07
N GLU A 27 4.72 -6.66 2.56
CA GLU A 27 3.32 -7.00 2.28
C GLU A 27 2.45 -6.83 3.53
N ALA A 28 2.84 -7.41 4.66
CA ALA A 28 2.12 -7.25 5.93
C ALA A 28 2.00 -5.78 6.37
N SER A 29 2.96 -4.93 6.01
CA SER A 29 2.91 -3.49 6.25
C SER A 29 2.01 -2.74 5.26
N VAL A 30 1.79 -3.23 4.04
CA VAL A 30 0.93 -2.57 3.05
C VAL A 30 -0.55 -2.90 3.29
N LEU A 31 -0.85 -4.15 3.61
CA LEU A 31 -2.24 -4.60 3.77
C LEU A 31 -2.96 -3.92 4.94
N GLY A 32 -4.27 -3.77 4.79
CA GLY A 32 -5.17 -3.26 5.83
C GLY A 32 -5.99 -2.04 5.41
N ALA A 33 -6.50 -1.34 6.42
CA ALA A 33 -7.36 -0.17 6.25
C ALA A 33 -6.59 1.12 6.59
N TRP A 34 -6.82 2.15 5.77
CA TRP A 34 -6.09 3.41 5.79
C TRP A 34 -7.06 4.57 5.65
N ARG A 35 -7.09 5.48 6.61
CA ARG A 35 -8.07 6.57 6.67
C ARG A 35 -7.39 7.92 6.74
N GLY A 36 -7.94 8.92 6.06
CA GLY A 36 -7.40 10.27 6.09
C GLY A 36 -8.04 11.15 5.04
N GLN A 37 -7.24 12.02 4.44
CA GLN A 37 -7.72 13.07 3.55
C GLN A 37 -7.37 12.77 2.10
N SER A 38 -8.31 13.08 1.20
CA SER A 38 -8.09 13.16 -0.24
C SER A 38 -8.47 14.57 -0.70
N ILE A 39 -7.46 15.35 -1.05
CA ILE A 39 -7.57 16.80 -1.27
C ILE A 39 -7.38 17.11 -2.75
N CYS A 40 -8.23 17.97 -3.28
CA CYS A 40 -8.19 18.42 -4.66
C CYS A 40 -6.92 19.24 -4.95
N ALA A 41 -6.21 18.87 -6.01
CA ALA A 41 -5.03 19.59 -6.46
C ALA A 41 -5.36 20.71 -7.46
N VAL A 42 -6.50 20.61 -8.16
CA VAL A 42 -6.98 21.60 -9.13
C VAL A 42 -8.10 22.44 -8.52
N LYS A 43 -7.83 23.74 -8.32
CA LYS A 43 -8.82 24.72 -7.84
C LYS A 43 -9.85 25.04 -8.94
N GLU A 44 -11.04 25.50 -8.53
CA GLU A 44 -12.14 25.88 -9.44
C GLU A 44 -12.63 24.72 -10.34
N SER A 45 -12.55 23.51 -9.82
CA SER A 45 -13.08 22.31 -10.48
C SER A 45 -14.27 21.75 -9.70
N ALA A 46 -14.97 20.77 -10.28
CA ALA A 46 -16.01 20.01 -9.58
C ALA A 46 -15.46 19.07 -8.48
N CYS A 47 -14.16 19.15 -8.19
CA CYS A 47 -13.49 18.37 -7.18
C CYS A 47 -13.81 18.92 -5.79
N HIS A 48 -14.16 18.03 -4.87
CA HIS A 48 -14.31 18.35 -3.46
C HIS A 48 -13.30 17.57 -2.62
N ASP A 49 -12.78 18.25 -1.61
CA ASP A 49 -11.97 17.61 -0.57
C ASP A 49 -12.88 16.64 0.20
N GLU A 50 -12.35 15.45 0.48
CA GLU A 50 -13.12 14.43 1.17
C GLU A 50 -12.26 13.65 2.16
N GLU A 51 -12.91 13.15 3.20
CA GLU A 51 -12.33 12.10 4.01
C GLU A 51 -12.44 10.77 3.26
N ALA A 52 -11.32 10.06 3.20
CA ALA A 52 -11.18 8.83 2.44
C ALA A 52 -10.79 7.66 3.35
N LEU A 53 -11.28 6.47 2.99
CA LEU A 53 -10.90 5.19 3.58
C LEU A 53 -10.52 4.22 2.47
N TYR A 54 -9.25 3.82 2.46
CA TYR A 54 -8.71 2.87 1.50
C TYR A 54 -8.52 1.53 2.21
N ARG A 55 -8.90 0.44 1.54
CA ARG A 55 -8.58 -0.92 2.00
C ARG A 55 -7.74 -1.61 0.95
N ILE A 56 -6.59 -2.13 1.38
CA ILE A 56 -5.64 -2.87 0.55
C ILE A 56 -5.63 -4.33 1.02
N SER A 57 -5.94 -5.26 0.12
CA SER A 57 -6.00 -6.70 0.39
C SER A 57 -5.16 -7.49 -0.61
N ALA A 58 -4.52 -8.58 -0.16
CA ALA A 58 -3.80 -9.49 -1.04
C ALA A 58 -4.75 -10.20 -2.03
N THR A 59 -4.23 -10.57 -3.19
CA THR A 59 -4.92 -11.43 -4.15
C THR A 59 -4.35 -12.85 -4.10
N ALA A 60 -5.13 -13.85 -4.48
CA ALA A 60 -4.63 -15.23 -4.61
C ALA A 60 -3.83 -15.45 -5.91
N GLN A 61 -3.76 -14.45 -6.79
CA GLN A 61 -3.21 -14.57 -8.14
C GLN A 61 -1.70 -14.35 -8.17
N SER A 62 -1.21 -13.40 -7.38
CA SER A 62 0.21 -13.07 -7.31
C SER A 62 0.51 -12.30 -6.03
N ASP A 63 1.71 -12.54 -5.51
CA ASP A 63 2.31 -11.79 -4.42
C ASP A 63 2.54 -10.30 -4.79
N ASP A 64 2.67 -9.98 -6.08
CA ASP A 64 2.86 -8.60 -6.55
C ASP A 64 1.53 -7.92 -6.94
N GLN A 65 0.40 -8.53 -6.62
CA GLN A 65 -0.93 -7.99 -6.90
C GLN A 65 -1.77 -7.85 -5.62
N VAL A 66 -2.35 -6.66 -5.48
CA VAL A 66 -3.27 -6.32 -4.40
C VAL A 66 -4.54 -5.72 -4.98
N THR A 67 -5.65 -5.89 -4.27
CA THR A 67 -6.89 -5.18 -4.55
C THR A 67 -6.98 -3.97 -3.64
N VAL A 68 -7.26 -2.80 -4.22
CA VAL A 68 -7.48 -1.54 -3.50
C VAL A 68 -8.93 -1.11 -3.70
N SER A 69 -9.64 -0.91 -2.60
CA SER A 69 -10.96 -0.25 -2.61
C SER A 69 -10.83 1.14 -2.00
N GLY A 70 -11.38 2.14 -2.69
CA GLY A 70 -11.42 3.53 -2.22
C GLY A 70 -12.84 3.91 -1.84
N ASN A 71 -13.04 4.32 -0.60
CA ASN A 71 -14.33 4.83 -0.12
C ASN A 71 -14.19 6.30 0.27
N LYS A 72 -15.21 7.10 0.01
CA LYS A 72 -15.38 8.41 0.65
C LYS A 72 -16.25 8.27 1.89
N ILE A 73 -16.08 9.17 2.84
CA ILE A 73 -16.92 9.25 4.04
C ILE A 73 -17.88 10.43 3.89
N VAL A 74 -19.18 10.15 3.93
CA VAL A 74 -20.24 11.17 3.90
C VAL A 74 -21.16 10.92 5.08
N ASP A 75 -21.32 11.91 5.95
CA ASP A 75 -22.13 11.81 7.17
C ASP A 75 -21.79 10.59 8.04
N GLY A 76 -20.48 10.30 8.16
CA GLY A 76 -19.97 9.14 8.90
C GLY A 76 -20.15 7.79 8.20
N LYS A 77 -20.74 7.75 7.00
CA LYS A 77 -20.97 6.53 6.22
C LYS A 77 -19.96 6.38 5.10
N GLU A 78 -19.51 5.16 4.90
CA GLU A 78 -18.64 4.81 3.78
C GLU A 78 -19.44 4.67 2.48
N ILE A 79 -19.01 5.37 1.44
CA ILE A 79 -19.54 5.25 0.09
C ILE A 79 -18.41 4.76 -0.80
N ASN A 80 -18.55 3.56 -1.37
CA ASN A 80 -17.55 2.99 -2.26
C ASN A 80 -17.48 3.77 -3.57
N MET A 81 -16.27 4.21 -3.92
CA MET A 81 -15.98 4.95 -5.16
C MET A 81 -15.41 4.05 -6.25
N GLY A 82 -15.05 2.82 -5.89
CA GLY A 82 -14.52 1.82 -6.79
C GLY A 82 -13.55 0.88 -6.10
N THR A 83 -13.23 -0.17 -6.83
CA THR A 83 -12.23 -1.17 -6.48
C THR A 83 -11.37 -1.41 -7.71
N SER A 84 -10.06 -1.59 -7.52
CA SER A 84 -9.14 -1.83 -8.63
C SER A 84 -8.07 -2.81 -8.22
N ASP A 85 -7.64 -3.62 -9.17
CA ASP A 85 -6.46 -4.46 -9.03
C ASP A 85 -5.22 -3.60 -9.33
N CYS A 86 -4.24 -3.72 -8.47
CA CYS A 86 -3.07 -2.85 -8.43
C CYS A 86 -1.81 -3.68 -8.30
N THR A 87 -0.71 -3.16 -8.80
CA THR A 87 0.61 -3.76 -8.65
C THR A 87 1.25 -3.26 -7.36
N LEU A 88 1.83 -4.17 -6.59
CA LEU A 88 2.63 -3.89 -5.40
C LEU A 88 4.11 -4.07 -5.73
N ASP A 89 4.90 -3.01 -5.58
CA ASP A 89 6.35 -3.13 -5.50
C ASP A 89 6.77 -3.29 -4.03
N ARG A 90 7.20 -4.50 -3.69
CA ARG A 90 7.61 -4.88 -2.33
C ARG A 90 8.97 -4.32 -1.93
N GLN A 91 9.79 -3.85 -2.88
CA GLN A 91 11.09 -3.25 -2.59
C GLN A 91 10.91 -1.80 -2.14
N THR A 92 9.99 -1.08 -2.77
CA THR A 92 9.71 0.33 -2.48
C THR A 92 8.49 0.55 -1.60
N ALA A 93 7.72 -0.50 -1.31
CA ALA A 93 6.43 -0.42 -0.63
C ALA A 93 5.47 0.56 -1.33
N THR A 94 5.38 0.46 -2.66
CA THR A 94 4.51 1.29 -3.48
C THR A 94 3.39 0.48 -4.12
N VAL A 95 2.20 1.07 -4.23
CA VAL A 95 1.04 0.48 -4.90
C VAL A 95 0.62 1.36 -6.06
N GLU A 96 0.52 0.75 -7.24
CA GLU A 96 0.16 1.40 -8.49
C GLU A 96 -1.14 0.82 -9.05
N CYS A 97 -2.14 1.67 -9.26
CA CYS A 97 -3.43 1.29 -9.79
C CYS A 97 -3.70 2.03 -11.10
N THR A 98 -4.10 1.30 -12.14
CA THR A 98 -4.74 1.90 -13.33
C THR A 98 -6.24 1.71 -13.22
N LEU A 99 -6.98 2.80 -13.10
CA LEU A 99 -8.45 2.78 -12.99
C LEU A 99 -9.10 2.53 -14.35
N PRO A 100 -10.35 2.01 -14.42
CA PRO A 100 -11.02 1.74 -15.69
C PRO A 100 -11.18 2.95 -16.62
N ASN A 101 -11.25 4.16 -16.06
CA ASN A 101 -11.31 5.40 -16.84
C ASN A 101 -9.93 5.86 -17.37
N GLY A 102 -8.85 5.13 -17.07
CA GLY A 102 -7.47 5.42 -17.44
C GLY A 102 -6.78 6.46 -16.54
N ASN A 103 -7.40 6.86 -15.44
CA ASN A 103 -6.72 7.58 -14.38
C ASN A 103 -5.78 6.63 -13.63
N SER A 104 -4.77 7.18 -12.96
CA SER A 104 -3.84 6.39 -12.14
C SER A 104 -3.87 6.83 -10.69
N ILE A 105 -3.68 5.87 -9.79
CA ILE A 105 -3.43 6.11 -8.37
C ILE A 105 -2.06 5.54 -8.03
N HIS A 106 -1.23 6.37 -7.41
CA HIS A 106 0.06 6.00 -6.85
C HIS A 106 0.03 6.18 -5.34
N LEU A 107 0.42 5.15 -4.58
CA LEU A 107 0.46 5.17 -3.11
C LEU A 107 1.85 4.71 -2.63
N GLU A 108 2.51 5.54 -1.82
CA GLU A 108 3.75 5.21 -1.11
C GLU A 108 3.42 4.91 0.35
N ILE A 109 3.73 3.69 0.80
CA ILE A 109 3.52 3.27 2.18
C ILE A 109 4.78 3.60 2.99
N GLN A 110 4.62 4.46 4.00
CA GLN A 110 5.69 4.90 4.90
C GLN A 110 5.27 4.58 6.35
N GLY A 111 5.53 3.33 6.77
CA GLY A 111 5.19 2.85 8.11
C GLY A 111 3.68 2.83 8.38
N ASP A 112 3.18 3.81 9.14
CA ASP A 112 1.77 3.97 9.49
C ASP A 112 1.05 4.99 8.60
N SER A 113 1.73 5.49 7.55
CA SER A 113 1.24 6.55 6.68
C SER A 113 1.22 6.12 5.22
N ILE A 114 0.27 6.66 4.45
CA ILE A 114 0.30 6.63 3.00
C ILE A 114 0.36 8.06 2.50
N LEU A 115 1.34 8.32 1.63
CA LEU A 115 1.34 9.50 0.77
C LEU A 115 1.01 9.03 -0.65
N GLY A 116 0.05 9.67 -1.28
CA GLY A 116 -0.40 9.23 -2.59
C GLY A 116 -0.94 10.35 -3.45
N ASN A 117 -1.22 9.99 -4.69
CA ASN A 117 -1.83 10.89 -5.64
C ASN A 117 -2.73 10.15 -6.62
N LEU A 118 -3.74 10.87 -7.11
CA LEU A 118 -4.54 10.48 -8.25
C LEU A 118 -4.21 11.43 -9.40
N LYS A 119 -3.85 10.87 -10.56
CA LYS A 119 -3.69 11.61 -11.80
C LYS A 119 -4.77 11.24 -12.80
N LEU A 120 -5.25 12.23 -13.53
CA LEU A 120 -6.12 12.00 -14.69
C LEU A 120 -5.31 11.31 -15.80
N ARG A 121 -6.02 10.71 -16.76
CA ARG A 121 -5.40 10.09 -17.95
C ARG A 121 -4.41 11.00 -18.68
N ASP A 122 -4.64 12.31 -18.69
CA ASP A 122 -3.77 13.31 -19.32
C ASP A 122 -2.53 13.68 -18.48
N GLY A 123 -2.36 13.04 -17.31
CA GLY A 123 -1.27 13.30 -16.37
C GLY A 123 -1.55 14.40 -15.36
N THR A 124 -2.69 15.10 -15.46
CA THR A 124 -3.06 16.16 -14.51
C THR A 124 -3.17 15.60 -13.10
N MET A 125 -2.42 16.21 -12.18
CA MET A 125 -2.54 15.92 -10.75
C MET A 125 -3.93 16.33 -10.27
N TRP A 126 -4.78 15.35 -9.98
CA TRP A 126 -6.17 15.58 -9.58
C TRP A 126 -6.34 15.65 -8.07
N ARG A 127 -5.73 14.71 -7.34
CA ARG A 127 -5.86 14.62 -5.88
C ARG A 127 -4.52 14.30 -5.23
N ARG A 128 -4.31 14.85 -4.03
CA ARG A 128 -3.30 14.41 -3.08
C ARG A 128 -3.97 13.58 -2.00
N ILE A 129 -3.39 12.44 -1.68
CA ILE A 129 -3.92 11.47 -0.73
C ILE A 129 -2.95 11.40 0.46
N ASN A 130 -3.47 11.58 1.66
CA ASN A 130 -2.71 11.42 2.89
C ASN A 130 -3.54 10.61 3.88
N LEU A 131 -3.14 9.37 4.13
CA LEU A 131 -3.86 8.43 4.96
C LEU A 131 -2.99 7.94 6.10
N LYS A 132 -3.63 7.57 7.21
CA LYS A 132 -3.04 6.89 8.34
C LYS A 132 -3.63 5.50 8.48
N ARG A 133 -2.82 4.55 8.94
CA ARG A 133 -3.30 3.20 9.25
C ARG A 133 -4.41 3.29 10.28
N VAL A 134 -5.50 2.57 10.04
CA VAL A 134 -6.57 2.42 11.03
C VAL A 134 -6.13 1.35 12.02
N ASP A 135 -6.00 1.73 13.29
CA ASP A 135 -5.77 0.76 14.35
C ASP A 135 -6.90 -0.26 14.39
N GLN A 136 -6.55 -1.52 14.18
CA GLN A 136 -7.45 -2.65 14.40
C GLN A 136 -7.60 -2.85 15.91
N LYS A 137 -8.25 -1.92 16.63
CA LYS A 137 -8.74 -2.28 17.97
C LYS A 137 -9.80 -3.35 17.77
N ARG A 138 -9.43 -4.59 18.13
CA ARG A 138 -10.33 -5.72 18.40
C ARG A 138 -11.61 -5.16 19.01
N SER A 139 -12.70 -5.23 18.25
CA SER A 139 -14.04 -5.18 18.81
C SER A 139 -14.09 -6.23 19.92
N GLY A 140 -14.12 -5.74 21.16
CA GLY A 140 -14.37 -6.54 22.36
C GLY A 140 -15.80 -7.03 22.40
#